data_AF-A0A4Z0NAT6-F1
#
_entry.id   AF-A0A4Z0NAT6-F1
#
_cell.length_a   1.000
_cell.length_b   1.000
_cell.length_c   1.000
_cell.angle_alpha   90.00
_cell.angle_beta   90.00
_cell.angle_gamma   90.00
#
_symmetry.space_group_name_H-M   'P 1'
#
loop_
_entity.id
_entity.type
_entity.pdbx_description
1 polymer ?
#
loop_
_entity_poly.entity_id
_entity_poly.type
_entity_poly.pdbx_seq_one_letter_code
_entity_poly.pdbx_strand_id
1 'polypeptide(L)'
;MTATVPAAAVAPHLGSINDVVQGITSALASLLGAGHGWTPPSAPMLWSMLAAAREEFRRITGFGYVPAGAVTTSGQAMSPNLLVNPGAELGDTAGFGNSTVAVPGWTLTGTPTVVQYGELRNAWPIGLSFAWPSLPAIISFPGINAAPPNGGNQFFGGGNVATSGLSQTVDLSSAGAQIDSGTTPFNLSGYLGGYLLDPSYTTVKVTFLDQNKLYLGSSTIGPVTNLDRWGQTGFQERTSTGIVPVGTRSAQVTVTFHDFNPVVFGFTARYNNAYADNLSFTIGDNLPTPADPQPPASTVGQLDHVFLVYMENKGYNDIVGSPNAPFLNSLINGYGFANNYYGVTHPSLPNYYAIAGGQVFGKTYNCESVCINDPNNLAFNIDRAGKTWAAYAQSMPVGQPLVSTGNYSTDQTPWPAFAGIGDNQAYAAAHIFTLDQMATDLQSASTTPNFVWFAPDEDSNGEGPVSGISGVAHFVFGQLDPRHQYNVAALDQFLQQTVPTVMNSEAWATTKSALIITFDEDNNNITLGIGNEGNHVVTVVIPSPLAVSEGGMRAGAFVVTDRYDHYSTLRTIEDALGLPTMTNNDKYATPLNGFWTGSTGSSSAQTVV
;
A
#
# COMPACT_ATOMS: atom_id res chain seq x y z
N MET A 1 13.32 11.67 -85.38
CA MET A 1 13.51 10.49 -84.51
C MET A 1 13.55 11.02 -83.07
N THR A 2 12.42 11.23 -82.38
CA THR A 2 11.63 10.27 -81.56
C THR A 2 12.41 9.57 -80.45
N ALA A 3 12.19 9.99 -79.20
CA ALA A 3 11.68 9.19 -78.05
C ALA A 3 11.90 10.00 -76.75
N THR A 4 10.88 10.59 -76.09
CA THR A 4 9.87 10.06 -75.13
C THR A 4 10.41 9.51 -73.80
N VAL A 5 9.78 10.02 -72.72
CA VAL A 5 10.02 9.91 -71.25
C VAL A 5 9.58 8.52 -70.69
N PRO A 6 9.97 8.10 -69.46
CA PRO A 6 9.02 8.18 -68.32
C PRO A 6 9.73 8.57 -66.98
N ALA A 7 9.20 9.45 -66.12
CA ALA A 7 7.96 9.45 -65.34
C ALA A 7 7.96 8.45 -64.16
N ALA A 8 7.85 9.05 -62.98
CA ALA A 8 7.70 8.56 -61.61
C ALA A 8 7.26 7.09 -61.39
N ALA A 9 7.94 6.45 -60.45
CA ALA A 9 7.52 5.19 -59.83
C ALA A 9 6.25 5.40 -58.97
N VAL A 10 5.16 4.83 -59.48
CA VAL A 10 3.99 4.22 -58.82
C VAL A 10 3.90 4.34 -57.29
N ALA A 11 2.95 5.16 -56.82
CA ALA A 11 2.30 4.99 -55.52
C ALA A 11 1.37 3.75 -55.58
N PRO A 12 1.28 2.92 -54.52
CA PRO A 12 0.33 1.82 -54.51
C PRO A 12 -1.09 2.41 -54.51
N HIS A 13 -1.91 1.94 -55.45
CA HIS A 13 -3.35 2.20 -55.48
C HIS A 13 -3.98 1.74 -54.15
N LEU A 14 -4.28 2.70 -53.26
CA LEU A 14 -5.18 2.48 -52.15
C LEU A 14 -6.60 2.43 -52.69
N GLY A 15 -7.29 1.32 -52.42
CA GLY A 15 -8.69 1.09 -52.78
C GLY A 15 -9.57 2.25 -52.33
N SER A 16 -10.64 2.48 -53.08
CA SER A 16 -11.57 3.55 -52.78
C SER A 16 -12.19 3.36 -51.38
N ILE A 17 -12.67 4.44 -50.76
CA ILE A 17 -13.39 4.40 -49.47
C ILE A 17 -14.51 3.34 -49.48
N ASN A 18 -15.09 3.03 -50.64
CA ASN A 18 -16.10 1.98 -50.77
C ASN A 18 -15.56 0.56 -50.51
N ASP A 19 -14.29 0.30 -50.79
CA ASP A 19 -13.66 -1.01 -50.60
C ASP A 19 -13.40 -1.28 -49.11
N VAL A 20 -13.05 -0.24 -48.34
CA VAL A 20 -12.90 -0.31 -46.88
C VAL A 20 -14.26 -0.48 -46.19
N VAL A 21 -15.30 0.20 -46.69
CA VAL A 21 -16.68 0.06 -46.17
C VAL A 21 -17.25 -1.34 -46.45
N GLN A 22 -16.94 -1.94 -47.60
CA GLN A 22 -17.32 -3.33 -47.89
C GLN A 22 -16.55 -4.34 -47.04
N GLY A 23 -15.27 -4.09 -46.74
CA GLY A 23 -14.47 -4.93 -45.84
C GLY A 23 -14.98 -4.95 -44.40
N ILE A 24 -15.43 -3.81 -43.88
CA ILE A 24 -15.95 -3.70 -42.51
C ILE A 24 -17.36 -4.31 -42.40
N THR A 25 -18.22 -4.12 -43.40
CA THR A 25 -19.58 -4.70 -43.39
C THR A 25 -19.56 -6.21 -43.55
N SER A 26 -18.65 -6.77 -44.34
CA SER A 26 -18.48 -8.22 -44.48
C SER A 26 -17.87 -8.86 -43.22
N ALA A 27 -16.94 -8.18 -42.53
CA ALA A 27 -16.41 -8.63 -41.24
C ALA A 27 -17.48 -8.63 -40.13
N LEU A 28 -18.32 -7.59 -40.05
CA LEU A 28 -19.42 -7.50 -39.09
C LEU A 28 -20.54 -8.52 -39.37
N ALA A 29 -20.84 -8.80 -40.64
CA ALA A 29 -21.81 -9.85 -41.00
C ALA A 29 -21.31 -11.26 -40.65
N SER A 30 -20.00 -11.49 -40.68
CA SER A 30 -19.40 -12.78 -40.31
C SER A 30 -19.37 -13.05 -38.81
N LEU A 31 -19.33 -12.00 -37.97
CA LEU A 31 -19.32 -12.12 -36.52
C LEU A 31 -20.68 -12.41 -35.88
N LEU A 32 -21.79 -12.15 -36.58
CA LEU A 32 -23.13 -12.19 -35.99
C LEU A 32 -24.04 -13.33 -36.48
N GLY A 33 -23.53 -14.21 -37.36
CA GLY A 33 -24.28 -15.37 -37.85
C GLY A 33 -25.41 -14.98 -38.81
N ALA A 34 -25.45 -15.61 -39.98
CA ALA A 34 -26.48 -15.34 -40.97
C ALA A 34 -27.85 -15.79 -40.44
N GLY A 35 -28.67 -14.84 -40.00
CA GLY A 35 -30.11 -15.03 -40.06
C GLY A 35 -30.98 -14.36 -39.02
N HIS A 36 -30.72 -13.16 -38.51
CA HIS A 36 -31.77 -12.33 -37.90
C HIS A 36 -31.70 -10.90 -38.46
N GLY A 37 -32.83 -10.42 -39.00
CA GLY A 37 -32.96 -9.13 -39.66
C GLY A 37 -32.66 -7.98 -38.70
N TRP A 38 -31.58 -7.26 -38.97
CA TRP A 38 -31.21 -6.05 -38.25
C TRP A 38 -31.43 -4.83 -39.14
N THR A 39 -32.29 -3.91 -38.70
CA THR A 39 -32.40 -2.58 -39.28
C THR A 39 -31.27 -1.71 -38.72
N PRO A 40 -30.46 -1.04 -39.57
CA PRO A 40 -29.33 -0.26 -39.08
C PRO A 40 -29.79 0.94 -38.24
N PRO A 41 -29.07 1.28 -37.15
CA PRO A 41 -29.36 2.41 -36.30
C PRO A 41 -29.36 3.67 -37.14
N SER A 42 -30.30 4.56 -36.82
CA SER A 42 -30.46 5.84 -37.50
C SER A 42 -29.11 6.51 -37.73
N ALA A 43 -28.96 7.09 -38.93
CA ALA A 43 -27.77 7.76 -39.43
C ALA A 43 -26.96 8.63 -38.44
N PRO A 44 -27.53 9.31 -37.42
CA PRO A 44 -26.76 10.17 -36.51
C PRO A 44 -25.62 9.46 -35.76
N MET A 45 -25.81 8.19 -35.38
CA MET A 45 -24.80 7.45 -34.61
C MET A 45 -23.60 7.07 -35.49
N LEU A 46 -23.87 6.62 -36.72
CA LEU A 46 -22.83 6.31 -37.71
C LEU A 46 -22.03 7.55 -38.11
N TRP A 47 -22.69 8.71 -38.27
CA TRP A 47 -22.01 9.97 -38.55
C TRP A 47 -21.16 10.47 -37.38
N SER A 48 -21.60 10.25 -36.15
CA SER A 48 -20.83 10.57 -34.94
C SER A 48 -19.59 9.67 -34.82
N MET A 49 -19.73 8.38 -35.13
CA MET A 49 -18.61 7.42 -35.16
C MET A 49 -17.59 7.75 -36.26
N LEU A 50 -18.06 8.14 -37.45
CA LEU A 50 -17.19 8.60 -38.55
C LEU A 50 -16.48 9.91 -38.21
N ALA A 51 -17.14 10.83 -37.50
CA ALA A 51 -16.51 12.07 -37.01
C ALA A 51 -15.43 11.79 -35.96
N ALA A 52 -15.68 10.87 -35.01
CA ALA A 52 -14.71 10.47 -34.00
C ALA A 52 -13.51 9.72 -34.60
N ALA A 53 -13.74 8.78 -35.51
CA ALA A 53 -12.67 8.06 -36.23
C ALA A 53 -11.81 9.01 -37.08
N ARG A 54 -12.43 10.05 -37.67
CA ARG A 54 -11.72 11.09 -38.40
C ARG A 54 -10.82 11.92 -37.48
N GLU A 55 -11.25 12.20 -36.26
CA GLU A 55 -10.49 12.98 -35.30
C GLU A 55 -9.32 12.19 -34.69
N GLU A 56 -9.53 10.90 -34.42
CA GLU A 56 -8.45 10.00 -33.97
C GLU A 56 -7.41 9.77 -35.09
N PHE A 57 -7.85 9.66 -36.36
CA PHE A 57 -6.93 9.58 -37.50
C PHE A 57 -6.11 10.86 -37.66
N ARG A 58 -6.68 12.05 -37.43
CA ARG A 58 -5.95 13.32 -37.45
C ARG A 58 -4.93 13.43 -36.33
N ARG A 59 -5.28 12.97 -35.12
CA ARG A 59 -4.38 12.91 -33.96
C ARG A 59 -3.18 12.01 -34.22
N ILE A 60 -3.40 10.86 -34.86
CA ILE A 60 -2.35 9.87 -35.14
C ILE A 60 -1.44 10.28 -36.31
N THR A 61 -2.00 10.93 -37.35
CA THR A 61 -1.27 11.16 -38.62
C THR A 61 -0.82 12.60 -38.85
N GLY A 62 -1.32 13.57 -38.07
CA GLY A 62 -1.02 15.00 -38.27
C GLY A 62 -1.60 15.61 -39.55
N PHE A 63 -2.37 14.85 -40.34
CA PHE A 63 -2.89 15.28 -41.64
C PHE A 63 -4.04 16.30 -41.47
N GLY A 64 -3.78 17.56 -41.83
CA GLY A 64 -4.78 18.64 -41.83
C GLY A 64 -4.83 19.54 -40.59
N TYR A 65 -3.82 19.47 -39.72
CA TYR A 65 -3.65 20.45 -38.64
C TYR A 65 -3.18 21.79 -39.22
N VAL A 66 -4.07 22.78 -39.29
CA VAL A 66 -3.67 24.18 -39.46
C VAL A 66 -3.59 24.76 -38.04
N PRO A 67 -2.41 25.22 -37.58
CA PRO A 67 -2.32 25.81 -36.26
C PRO A 67 -3.23 27.04 -36.23
N ALA A 68 -4.22 27.03 -35.34
CA ALA A 68 -4.97 28.23 -35.03
C ALA A 68 -3.97 29.28 -34.56
N GLY A 69 -3.95 30.44 -35.22
CA GLY A 69 -3.07 31.55 -34.85
C GLY A 69 -3.25 31.87 -33.38
N ALA A 70 -2.16 31.77 -32.62
CA ALA A 70 -2.14 32.12 -31.21
C ALA A 70 -2.49 33.60 -31.07
N VAL A 71 -3.67 33.88 -30.52
CA VAL A 71 -3.94 35.17 -29.90
C VAL A 71 -3.12 35.18 -28.61
N THR A 72 -1.98 35.87 -28.63
CA THR A 72 -1.18 36.16 -27.44
C THR A 72 -1.92 37.18 -26.58
N THR A 73 -2.95 36.73 -25.85
CA THR A 73 -3.21 37.34 -24.55
C THR A 73 -2.04 36.95 -23.65
N SER A 74 -1.49 37.89 -22.90
CA SER A 74 -0.42 37.62 -21.94
C SER A 74 -0.96 36.67 -20.86
N GLY A 75 -0.89 35.37 -21.14
CA GLY A 75 -1.28 34.33 -20.21
C GLY A 75 -0.42 34.47 -18.97
N GLN A 76 -1.07 34.69 -17.83
CA GLN A 76 -0.42 34.62 -16.53
C GLN A 76 0.35 33.30 -16.46
N ALA A 77 1.65 33.39 -16.18
CA ALA A 77 2.50 32.20 -16.11
C ALA A 77 1.96 31.27 -15.02
N MET A 78 1.78 30.00 -15.36
CA MET A 78 1.40 28.98 -14.39
C MET A 78 2.64 28.58 -13.59
N SER A 79 2.43 28.21 -12.34
CA SER A 79 3.43 27.59 -11.48
C SER A 79 3.92 26.27 -12.09
N PRO A 80 5.09 25.76 -11.66
CA PRO A 80 5.37 24.33 -11.81
C PRO A 80 4.31 23.49 -11.10
N ASN A 81 4.34 22.17 -11.33
CA ASN A 81 3.51 21.24 -10.56
C ASN A 81 3.84 21.38 -9.08
N LEU A 82 2.83 21.66 -8.26
CA LEU A 82 2.96 21.91 -6.83
C LEU A 82 2.83 20.63 -6.00
N LEU A 83 2.66 19.49 -6.65
CA LEU A 83 2.70 18.17 -6.00
C LEU A 83 4.12 17.59 -6.06
N VAL A 84 4.57 17.00 -4.96
CA VAL A 84 5.77 16.15 -4.98
C VAL A 84 5.40 14.72 -5.31
N ASN A 85 6.36 13.99 -5.87
CA ASN A 85 6.20 12.58 -6.26
C ASN A 85 4.86 12.29 -7.00
N PRO A 86 4.48 13.08 -8.02
CA PRO A 86 3.14 12.98 -8.62
C PRO A 86 2.89 11.74 -9.47
N GLY A 87 3.95 11.00 -9.83
CA GLY A 87 3.90 9.74 -10.58
C GLY A 87 4.45 8.56 -9.78
N ALA A 88 4.53 8.67 -8.46
CA ALA A 88 5.03 7.61 -7.57
C ALA A 88 6.52 7.22 -7.70
N GLU A 89 7.35 7.94 -8.45
CA GLU A 89 8.74 7.59 -8.81
C GLU A 89 9.81 7.62 -7.70
N LEU A 90 9.50 8.08 -6.47
CA LEU A 90 10.52 8.24 -5.40
C LEU A 90 10.61 7.08 -4.39
N GLY A 91 9.67 6.14 -4.40
CA GLY A 91 9.59 5.01 -3.46
C GLY A 91 9.84 3.66 -4.12
N ASP A 92 9.88 2.61 -3.29
CA ASP A 92 9.96 1.24 -3.78
C ASP A 92 8.58 0.75 -4.26
N THR A 93 8.58 -0.18 -5.21
CA THR A 93 7.34 -0.84 -5.66
C THR A 93 7.02 -2.04 -4.77
N ALA A 94 5.76 -2.44 -4.75
CA ALA A 94 5.28 -3.55 -3.92
C ALA A 94 5.84 -4.93 -4.31
N GLY A 95 6.26 -5.09 -5.58
CA GLY A 95 6.50 -6.39 -6.19
C GLY A 95 5.19 -7.16 -6.40
N PHE A 96 4.80 -7.40 -7.64
CA PHE A 96 3.49 -7.94 -8.06
C PHE A 96 2.26 -7.10 -7.62
N GLY A 97 2.48 -5.87 -7.15
CA GLY A 97 1.44 -4.93 -6.73
C GLY A 97 0.61 -5.36 -5.52
N ASN A 98 0.96 -6.44 -4.82
CA ASN A 98 0.08 -7.08 -3.83
C ASN A 98 0.29 -6.61 -2.38
N SER A 99 1.23 -5.69 -2.13
CA SER A 99 1.47 -5.10 -0.82
C SER A 99 1.31 -3.58 -0.86
N THR A 100 0.98 -2.96 0.26
CA THR A 100 1.19 -1.51 0.41
C THR A 100 2.67 -1.21 0.64
N VAL A 101 3.07 -0.01 0.25
CA VAL A 101 4.45 0.49 0.30
C VAL A 101 4.42 1.94 0.77
N ALA A 102 5.56 2.44 1.25
CA ALA A 102 5.66 3.85 1.56
C ALA A 102 5.58 4.68 0.27
N VAL A 103 4.87 5.80 0.33
CA VAL A 103 4.75 6.73 -0.80
C VAL A 103 5.33 8.08 -0.39
N PRO A 104 6.61 8.36 -0.66
CA PRO A 104 7.26 9.59 -0.26
C PRO A 104 6.47 10.80 -0.77
N GLY A 105 6.21 11.78 0.09
CA GLY A 105 5.42 12.96 -0.29
C GLY A 105 3.94 12.86 0.04
N TRP A 106 3.38 11.68 0.30
CA TRP A 106 1.93 11.47 0.40
C TRP A 106 1.50 10.90 1.76
N THR A 107 0.41 11.43 2.30
CA THR A 107 -0.31 10.83 3.44
C THR A 107 -1.25 9.75 2.93
N LEU A 108 -1.17 8.53 3.47
CA LEU A 108 -2.00 7.42 3.03
C LEU A 108 -3.26 7.26 3.89
N THR A 109 -4.31 6.69 3.29
CA THR A 109 -5.48 6.13 3.99
C THR A 109 -5.76 4.73 3.43
N GLY A 110 -6.04 3.73 4.28
CA GLY A 110 -6.12 2.33 3.85
C GLY A 110 -4.74 1.82 3.40
N THR A 111 -4.66 0.91 2.41
CA THR A 111 -3.38 0.33 1.95
C THR A 111 -3.18 0.50 0.43
N PRO A 112 -3.05 1.75 -0.07
CA PRO A 112 -2.70 1.98 -1.47
C PRO A 112 -1.30 1.41 -1.77
N THR A 113 -0.99 1.22 -3.04
CA THR A 113 0.26 0.63 -3.49
C THR A 113 0.91 1.41 -4.64
N VAL A 114 2.13 1.02 -4.99
CA VAL A 114 2.87 1.49 -6.17
C VAL A 114 3.29 0.27 -6.98
N VAL A 115 2.98 0.31 -8.28
CA VAL A 115 3.16 -0.81 -9.22
C VAL A 115 4.05 -0.38 -10.36
N GLN A 116 4.95 -1.25 -10.80
CA GLN A 116 5.81 -0.97 -11.95
C GLN A 116 5.06 -1.22 -13.26
N TYR A 117 5.29 -0.38 -14.27
CA TYR A 117 4.81 -0.65 -15.62
C TYR A 117 5.40 -1.96 -16.17
N GLY A 118 4.55 -2.82 -16.73
CA GLY A 118 4.97 -4.13 -17.26
C GLY A 118 5.07 -5.23 -16.21
N GLU A 119 4.84 -4.91 -14.94
CA GLU A 119 4.76 -5.91 -13.88
C GLU A 119 3.63 -6.91 -14.16
N LEU A 120 3.98 -8.20 -14.13
CA LEU A 120 2.98 -9.24 -14.29
C LEU A 120 2.24 -9.42 -12.97
N ARG A 121 0.95 -9.75 -13.05
CA ARG A 121 0.18 -10.07 -11.85
C ARG A 121 0.44 -11.51 -11.46
N ASN A 122 0.64 -11.81 -10.18
CA ASN A 122 0.65 -13.21 -9.73
C ASN A 122 -0.79 -13.75 -9.74
N ALA A 123 -1.00 -14.90 -10.39
CA ALA A 123 -2.30 -15.55 -10.40
C ALA A 123 -2.55 -16.17 -9.03
N TRP A 124 -3.36 -15.51 -8.19
CA TRP A 124 -3.93 -16.06 -6.95
C TRP A 124 -2.93 -16.16 -5.78
N PRO A 125 -2.89 -15.18 -4.84
CA PRO A 125 -2.09 -15.26 -3.62
C PRO A 125 -2.76 -16.18 -2.60
N ILE A 126 -2.86 -17.46 -2.90
CA ILE A 126 -3.17 -18.47 -1.88
C ILE A 126 -1.94 -18.60 -0.98
N GLY A 127 -2.14 -18.78 0.33
CA GLY A 127 -1.10 -19.17 1.30
C GLY A 127 -0.53 -20.57 1.04
N LEU A 128 -0.25 -20.90 -0.22
CA LEU A 128 0.46 -22.10 -0.61
C LEU A 128 1.96 -21.93 -0.38
N SER A 129 2.64 -23.07 -0.31
CA SER A 129 4.09 -23.16 -0.15
C SER A 129 4.91 -22.78 -1.39
N PHE A 130 4.26 -22.45 -2.51
CA PHE A 130 4.93 -22.19 -3.79
C PHE A 130 4.35 -21.01 -4.56
N ALA A 131 5.19 -20.38 -5.39
CA ALA A 131 4.80 -19.30 -6.27
C ALA A 131 3.90 -19.81 -7.39
N TRP A 132 2.74 -19.19 -7.56
CA TRP A 132 1.92 -19.42 -8.74
C TRP A 132 2.48 -18.72 -9.99
N PRO A 133 2.24 -19.26 -11.20
CA PRO A 133 2.62 -18.59 -12.44
C PRO A 133 1.97 -17.22 -12.55
N SER A 134 2.73 -16.23 -13.02
CA SER A 134 2.17 -14.92 -13.33
C SER A 134 1.16 -15.00 -14.48
N LEU A 135 0.13 -14.15 -14.42
CA LEU A 135 -0.81 -13.96 -15.50
C LEU A 135 -0.10 -13.43 -16.76
N PRO A 136 -0.58 -13.79 -17.97
CA PRO A 136 -0.10 -13.18 -19.20
C PRO A 136 -0.18 -11.64 -19.15
N ALA A 137 0.75 -10.96 -19.81
CA ALA A 137 0.84 -9.49 -19.80
C ALA A 137 -0.48 -8.79 -20.22
N ILE A 138 -1.24 -9.38 -21.15
CA ILE A 138 -2.50 -8.81 -21.65
C ILE A 138 -3.62 -8.72 -20.58
N ILE A 139 -3.53 -9.52 -19.51
CA ILE A 139 -4.46 -9.51 -18.37
C ILE A 139 -3.73 -9.21 -17.05
N SER A 140 -2.60 -8.51 -17.12
CA SER A 140 -1.84 -8.05 -15.95
C SER A 140 -2.04 -6.55 -15.72
N PHE A 141 -1.18 -5.95 -14.89
CA PHE A 141 -1.11 -4.50 -14.72
C PHE A 141 -0.80 -3.79 -16.05
N PRO A 142 -1.04 -2.47 -16.14
CA PRO A 142 -0.60 -1.66 -17.26
C PRO A 142 0.84 -1.99 -17.70
N GLY A 143 0.98 -2.40 -18.96
CA GLY A 143 2.29 -2.65 -19.56
C GLY A 143 3.06 -1.35 -19.80
N ILE A 144 4.36 -1.46 -20.13
CA ILE A 144 5.22 -0.30 -20.46
C ILE A 144 4.60 0.57 -21.56
N ASN A 145 3.94 -0.03 -22.55
CA ASN A 145 3.28 0.72 -23.64
C ASN A 145 1.95 1.39 -23.23
N ALA A 146 1.43 1.07 -22.05
CA ALA A 146 0.25 1.72 -21.48
C ALA A 146 0.63 2.89 -20.56
N ALA A 147 1.93 3.14 -20.34
CA ALA A 147 2.41 4.29 -19.59
C ALA A 147 1.99 5.60 -20.27
N PRO A 148 1.46 6.58 -19.53
CA PRO A 148 1.25 7.93 -20.02
C PRO A 148 2.53 8.57 -20.56
N PRO A 149 2.42 9.62 -21.39
CA PRO A 149 3.57 10.45 -21.73
C PRO A 149 4.27 10.96 -20.45
N ASN A 150 5.58 10.69 -20.35
CA ASN A 150 6.40 10.96 -19.15
C ASN A 150 5.95 10.23 -17.88
N GLY A 151 5.21 9.12 -17.96
CA GLY A 151 4.74 8.33 -16.81
C GLY A 151 5.82 7.54 -16.06
N GLY A 152 7.10 7.87 -16.27
CA GLY A 152 8.20 7.22 -15.55
C GLY A 152 8.21 5.68 -15.65
N ASN A 153 8.46 5.03 -14.52
CA ASN A 153 8.57 3.57 -14.41
C ASN A 153 7.43 2.94 -13.63
N GLN A 154 6.70 3.71 -12.81
CA GLN A 154 5.71 3.18 -11.89
C GLN A 154 4.49 4.10 -11.79
N PHE A 155 3.44 3.61 -11.13
CA PHE A 155 2.18 4.34 -10.98
C PHE A 155 1.50 3.95 -9.68
N PHE A 156 0.57 4.77 -9.21
CA PHE A 156 -0.23 4.46 -8.02
C PHE A 156 -1.33 3.45 -8.33
N GLY A 157 -1.49 2.49 -7.42
CA GLY A 157 -2.60 1.54 -7.43
C GLY A 157 -3.42 1.58 -6.16
N GLY A 158 -4.69 1.20 -6.27
CA GLY A 158 -5.60 1.08 -5.14
C GLY A 158 -5.18 0.03 -4.10
N GLY A 159 -4.39 -0.96 -4.52
CA GLY A 159 -3.81 -1.96 -3.63
C GLY A 159 -4.64 -3.23 -3.51
N ASN A 160 -4.22 -4.09 -2.60
CA ASN A 160 -4.76 -5.44 -2.42
C ASN A 160 -6.04 -5.49 -1.56
N VAL A 161 -6.54 -4.35 -1.09
CA VAL A 161 -7.74 -4.25 -0.25
C VAL A 161 -8.60 -3.06 -0.67
N ALA A 162 -9.62 -2.75 0.14
CA ALA A 162 -10.70 -1.78 -0.02
C ALA A 162 -10.30 -0.38 -0.53
N THR A 163 -11.29 0.51 -0.59
CA THR A 163 -11.07 1.90 -0.94
C THR A 163 -9.92 2.50 -0.12
N SER A 164 -8.93 3.02 -0.84
CA SER A 164 -7.71 3.59 -0.29
C SER A 164 -7.48 4.98 -0.88
N GLY A 165 -6.48 5.70 -0.38
CA GLY A 165 -6.26 7.07 -0.82
C GLY A 165 -4.90 7.64 -0.45
N LEU A 166 -4.59 8.75 -1.12
CA LEU A 166 -3.38 9.54 -0.95
C LEU A 166 -3.81 10.99 -0.74
N SER A 167 -3.08 11.74 0.07
CA SER A 167 -3.28 13.20 0.14
C SER A 167 -1.98 13.97 0.32
N GLN A 168 -1.96 15.18 -0.24
CA GLN A 168 -0.92 16.19 -0.10
C GLN A 168 -1.57 17.53 0.19
N THR A 169 -0.92 18.35 1.02
CA THR A 169 -1.38 19.73 1.24
C THR A 169 -0.34 20.68 0.69
N VAL A 170 -0.75 21.50 -0.28
CA VAL A 170 0.08 22.54 -0.87
C VAL A 170 -0.14 23.85 -0.10
N ASP A 171 0.95 24.47 0.34
CA ASP A 171 0.93 25.82 0.91
C ASP A 171 0.82 26.86 -0.21
N LEU A 172 -0.21 27.69 -0.15
CA LEU A 172 -0.46 28.75 -1.13
C LEU A 172 -0.42 30.13 -0.46
N SER A 173 0.12 30.23 0.76
CA SER A 173 0.14 31.46 1.55
C SER A 173 0.94 32.57 0.88
N SER A 174 2.05 32.23 0.23
CA SER A 174 2.90 33.16 -0.55
C SER A 174 2.18 33.72 -1.79
N ALA A 175 1.26 32.95 -2.38
CA ALA A 175 0.41 33.37 -3.49
C ALA A 175 -0.84 34.15 -3.04
N GLY A 176 -1.01 34.39 -1.74
CA GLY A 176 -2.24 34.94 -1.15
C GLY A 176 -2.70 36.25 -1.79
N ALA A 177 -1.77 37.19 -2.06
CA ALA A 177 -2.11 38.47 -2.67
C ALA A 177 -2.65 38.33 -4.10
N GLN A 178 -2.09 37.38 -4.87
CA GLN A 178 -2.52 37.08 -6.23
C GLN A 178 -3.86 36.33 -6.21
N ILE A 179 -4.04 35.35 -5.33
CA ILE A 179 -5.31 34.65 -5.12
C ILE A 179 -6.43 35.63 -4.75
N ASP A 180 -6.15 36.60 -3.87
CA ASP A 180 -7.13 37.55 -3.37
C ASP A 180 -7.57 38.59 -4.43
N SER A 181 -6.92 38.65 -5.60
CA SER A 181 -7.42 39.41 -6.77
C SER A 181 -8.69 38.81 -7.37
N GLY A 182 -8.98 37.54 -7.07
CA GLY A 182 -10.11 36.79 -7.62
C GLY A 182 -9.95 36.38 -9.08
N THR A 183 -8.73 36.43 -9.62
CA THR A 183 -8.45 36.09 -11.04
C THR A 183 -7.45 34.97 -11.22
N THR A 184 -6.93 34.39 -10.14
CA THR A 184 -5.84 33.39 -10.21
C THR A 184 -6.36 32.04 -10.71
N PRO A 185 -5.96 31.60 -11.92
CA PRO A 185 -6.42 30.32 -12.44
C PRO A 185 -5.76 29.15 -11.72
N PHE A 186 -6.40 27.99 -11.75
CA PHE A 186 -5.76 26.70 -11.43
C PHE A 186 -5.97 25.69 -12.56
N ASN A 187 -5.09 24.70 -12.63
CA ASN A 187 -5.26 23.48 -13.41
C ASN A 187 -4.95 22.27 -12.53
N LEU A 188 -5.93 21.38 -12.40
CA LEU A 188 -5.80 20.06 -11.82
C LEU A 188 -5.87 19.03 -12.95
N SER A 189 -4.84 18.20 -13.12
CA SER A 189 -4.85 17.13 -14.11
C SER A 189 -4.21 15.84 -13.57
N GLY A 190 -4.41 14.75 -14.31
CA GLY A 190 -3.80 13.46 -14.02
C GLY A 190 -4.26 12.39 -15.00
N TYR A 191 -3.47 11.34 -15.10
CA TYR A 191 -3.83 10.13 -15.83
C TYR A 191 -4.51 9.17 -14.87
N LEU A 192 -5.81 8.94 -15.07
CA LEU A 192 -6.59 8.03 -14.24
C LEU A 192 -6.88 6.76 -15.04
N GLY A 193 -6.85 5.62 -14.38
CA GLY A 193 -6.88 4.35 -15.07
C GLY A 193 -7.63 3.26 -14.32
N GLY A 194 -7.63 2.10 -14.95
CA GLY A 194 -8.11 0.88 -14.30
C GLY A 194 -7.79 -0.37 -15.10
N TYR A 195 -8.33 -1.49 -14.63
CA TYR A 195 -8.12 -2.82 -15.20
C TYR A 195 -9.33 -3.26 -16.02
N LEU A 196 -9.11 -3.71 -17.26
CA LEU A 196 -10.12 -4.30 -18.15
C LEU A 196 -11.55 -3.73 -17.97
N LEU A 197 -12.52 -4.58 -17.62
CA LEU A 197 -13.92 -4.24 -17.36
C LEU A 197 -14.21 -3.96 -15.87
N ASP A 198 -13.20 -3.98 -15.00
CA ASP A 198 -13.34 -3.69 -13.58
C ASP A 198 -13.99 -2.30 -13.38
N PRO A 199 -15.03 -2.20 -12.52
CA PRO A 199 -15.74 -0.95 -12.30
C PRO A 199 -15.05 -0.03 -11.28
N SER A 200 -13.99 -0.46 -10.61
CA SER A 200 -13.19 0.37 -9.70
C SER A 200 -12.59 1.55 -10.46
N TYR A 201 -12.50 2.70 -9.79
CA TYR A 201 -12.07 3.93 -10.43
C TYR A 201 -11.38 4.88 -9.46
N THR A 202 -10.58 5.78 -10.02
CA THR A 202 -9.90 6.84 -9.25
C THR A 202 -10.63 8.16 -9.40
N THR A 203 -10.68 8.94 -8.31
CA THR A 203 -10.98 10.38 -8.34
C THR A 203 -9.84 11.18 -7.73
N VAL A 204 -9.55 12.36 -8.25
CA VAL A 204 -8.61 13.31 -7.64
C VAL A 204 -9.33 14.61 -7.39
N LYS A 205 -9.34 15.05 -6.13
CA LYS A 205 -10.04 16.25 -5.68
C LYS A 205 -9.03 17.24 -5.11
N VAL A 206 -9.07 18.49 -5.58
CA VAL A 206 -8.43 19.61 -4.88
C VAL A 206 -9.46 20.32 -4.01
N THR A 207 -9.15 20.51 -2.73
CA THR A 207 -9.95 21.25 -1.76
C THR A 207 -9.21 22.50 -1.32
N PHE A 208 -9.80 23.66 -1.55
CA PHE A 208 -9.22 24.96 -1.20
C PHE A 208 -9.62 25.37 0.21
N LEU A 209 -8.63 25.74 1.01
CA LEU A 209 -8.77 26.02 2.43
C LEU A 209 -8.22 27.42 2.77
N ASP A 210 -8.90 28.12 3.66
CA ASP A 210 -8.45 29.40 4.20
C ASP A 210 -7.30 29.23 5.22
N GLN A 211 -6.85 30.35 5.82
CA GLN A 211 -5.81 30.35 6.85
C GLN A 211 -6.15 29.52 8.10
N ASN A 212 -7.43 29.33 8.40
CA ASN A 212 -7.95 28.57 9.53
C ASN A 212 -8.30 27.12 9.13
N LYS A 213 -7.89 26.69 7.94
CA LYS A 213 -8.22 25.38 7.35
C LYS A 213 -9.72 25.17 7.11
N LEU A 214 -10.49 26.25 6.97
CA LEU A 214 -11.91 26.19 6.62
C LEU A 214 -12.09 26.05 5.10
N TYR A 215 -13.09 25.26 4.71
CA TYR A 215 -13.43 24.99 3.32
C TYR A 215 -13.91 26.25 2.58
N LEU A 216 -13.32 26.51 1.41
CA LEU A 216 -13.71 27.61 0.50
C LEU A 216 -14.26 27.10 -0.84
N GLY A 217 -13.85 25.91 -1.28
CA GLY A 217 -14.26 25.36 -2.56
C GLY A 217 -13.50 24.08 -2.88
N SER A 218 -13.90 23.41 -3.96
CA SER A 218 -13.16 22.26 -4.48
C SER A 218 -13.40 22.05 -5.96
N SER A 219 -12.52 21.29 -6.59
CA SER A 219 -12.66 20.77 -7.95
C SER A 219 -12.20 19.31 -7.99
N THR A 220 -12.79 18.52 -8.88
CA THR A 220 -12.51 17.08 -8.98
C THR A 220 -12.29 16.70 -10.45
N ILE A 221 -11.34 15.80 -10.68
CA ILE A 221 -11.17 15.06 -11.93
C ILE A 221 -11.47 13.57 -11.72
N GLY A 222 -11.91 12.91 -12.79
CA GLY A 222 -12.39 11.53 -12.77
C GLY A 222 -13.91 11.43 -12.59
N PRO A 223 -14.47 10.21 -12.68
CA PRO A 223 -13.75 8.96 -12.90
C PRO A 223 -13.23 8.80 -14.34
N VAL A 224 -12.34 7.82 -14.52
CA VAL A 224 -12.12 7.15 -15.81
C VAL A 224 -12.77 5.79 -15.71
N THR A 225 -13.87 5.60 -16.41
CA THR A 225 -14.65 4.37 -16.38
C THR A 225 -14.06 3.30 -17.31
N ASN A 226 -14.50 2.05 -17.15
CA ASN A 226 -14.17 0.99 -18.12
C ASN A 226 -14.65 1.32 -19.55
N LEU A 227 -15.75 2.06 -19.72
CA LEU A 227 -16.22 2.54 -21.02
C LEU A 227 -15.29 3.59 -21.63
N ASP A 228 -14.79 4.54 -20.82
CA ASP A 228 -13.80 5.53 -21.28
C ASP A 228 -12.51 4.85 -21.78
N ARG A 229 -12.17 3.70 -21.19
CA ARG A 229 -11.01 2.87 -21.58
C ARG A 229 -11.34 1.83 -22.65
N TRP A 230 -12.58 1.76 -23.14
CA TRP A 230 -13.04 0.73 -24.09
C TRP A 230 -12.73 -0.70 -23.60
N GLY A 231 -12.80 -0.93 -22.29
CA GLY A 231 -12.52 -2.20 -21.64
C GLY A 231 -11.05 -2.61 -21.62
N GLN A 232 -10.11 -1.70 -21.90
CA GLN A 232 -8.68 -1.96 -21.89
C GLN A 232 -8.02 -1.54 -20.58
N THR A 233 -7.04 -2.29 -20.10
CA THR A 233 -6.19 -1.85 -18.98
C THR A 233 -5.32 -0.68 -19.41
N GLY A 234 -5.29 0.40 -18.62
CA GLY A 234 -4.49 1.58 -18.92
C GLY A 234 -5.12 2.86 -18.39
N PHE A 235 -4.69 3.99 -18.95
CA PHE A 235 -4.97 5.33 -18.43
C PHE A 235 -5.65 6.24 -19.46
N GLN A 236 -6.39 7.23 -18.97
CA GLN A 236 -6.89 8.36 -19.73
C GLN A 236 -6.67 9.65 -18.94
N GLU A 237 -6.28 10.71 -19.63
CA GLU A 237 -6.09 12.01 -18.99
C GLU A 237 -7.44 12.61 -18.59
N ARG A 238 -7.45 13.27 -17.43
CA ARG A 238 -8.54 14.15 -17.00
C ARG A 238 -7.93 15.47 -16.55
N THR A 239 -8.60 16.56 -16.89
CA THR A 239 -8.20 17.91 -16.46
C THR A 239 -9.43 18.68 -16.01
N SER A 240 -9.25 19.54 -15.01
CA SER A 240 -10.22 20.52 -14.56
C SER A 240 -9.49 21.83 -14.33
N THR A 241 -10.07 22.91 -14.84
CA THR A 241 -9.53 24.26 -14.71
C THR A 241 -10.57 25.17 -14.08
N GLY A 242 -10.12 26.20 -13.40
CA GLY A 242 -11.00 27.16 -12.77
C GLY A 242 -10.22 28.30 -12.12
N ILE A 243 -10.87 29.03 -11.22
CA ILE A 243 -10.25 30.10 -10.43
C ILE A 243 -10.09 29.61 -8.98
N VAL A 244 -8.93 29.88 -8.38
CA VAL A 244 -8.69 29.61 -6.96
C VAL A 244 -9.60 30.52 -6.13
N PRO A 245 -10.41 30.00 -5.18
CA PRO A 245 -11.26 30.83 -4.34
C PRO A 245 -10.46 31.89 -3.57
N VAL A 246 -10.97 33.13 -3.53
CA VAL A 246 -10.41 34.23 -2.73
C VAL A 246 -10.28 33.81 -1.26
N GLY A 247 -9.17 34.16 -0.61
CA GLY A 247 -8.88 33.79 0.78
C GLY A 247 -8.20 32.43 0.95
N THR A 248 -7.98 31.67 -0.13
CA THR A 248 -7.24 30.40 -0.07
C THR A 248 -5.81 30.64 0.41
N ARG A 249 -5.35 29.81 1.35
CA ARG A 249 -3.96 29.76 1.82
C ARG A 249 -3.36 28.36 1.76
N SER A 250 -4.17 27.34 1.54
CA SER A 250 -3.67 26.00 1.23
C SER A 250 -4.65 25.24 0.36
N ALA A 251 -4.15 24.28 -0.42
CA ALA A 251 -4.95 23.38 -1.22
C ALA A 251 -4.61 21.93 -0.86
N GLN A 252 -5.60 21.16 -0.42
CA GLN A 252 -5.43 19.73 -0.18
C GLN A 252 -5.82 18.96 -1.43
N VAL A 253 -4.87 18.25 -2.02
CA VAL A 253 -5.13 17.32 -3.14
C VAL A 253 -5.28 15.92 -2.57
N THR A 254 -6.44 15.31 -2.80
CA THR A 254 -6.80 13.98 -2.33
C THR A 254 -7.07 13.08 -3.53
N VAL A 255 -6.36 11.96 -3.59
CA VAL A 255 -6.59 10.86 -4.52
C VAL A 255 -7.39 9.79 -3.78
N THR A 256 -8.45 9.29 -4.39
CA THR A 256 -9.24 8.18 -3.83
C THR A 256 -9.36 7.09 -4.87
N PHE A 257 -8.91 5.89 -4.51
CA PHE A 257 -9.02 4.66 -5.28
C PHE A 257 -10.27 3.92 -4.81
N HIS A 258 -11.38 4.09 -5.52
CA HIS A 258 -12.64 3.49 -5.11
C HIS A 258 -12.71 2.04 -5.54
N ASP A 259 -12.78 1.13 -4.57
CA ASP A 259 -12.98 -0.30 -4.84
C ASP A 259 -14.47 -0.58 -5.08
N PHE A 260 -14.78 -1.03 -6.29
CA PHE A 260 -16.11 -1.50 -6.67
C PHE A 260 -16.07 -2.92 -7.23
N ASN A 261 -14.96 -3.63 -7.05
CA ASN A 261 -14.75 -4.92 -7.66
C ASN A 261 -15.84 -5.91 -7.21
N PRO A 262 -16.76 -6.33 -8.10
CA PRO A 262 -17.89 -7.18 -7.74
C PRO A 262 -17.48 -8.66 -7.64
N VAL A 263 -16.22 -8.99 -7.92
CA VAL A 263 -15.73 -10.35 -8.09
C VAL A 263 -15.40 -10.95 -6.73
N VAL A 264 -16.33 -11.78 -6.24
CA VAL A 264 -16.16 -12.63 -5.04
C VAL A 264 -15.34 -13.89 -5.36
N PHE A 265 -15.15 -14.26 -6.64
CA PHE A 265 -14.37 -15.43 -7.05
C PHE A 265 -13.64 -15.19 -8.39
N GLY A 266 -12.31 -15.34 -8.43
CA GLY A 266 -11.50 -15.21 -9.65
C GLY A 266 -10.10 -14.62 -9.42
N PHE A 267 -9.23 -14.64 -10.43
CA PHE A 267 -7.79 -14.28 -10.35
C PHE A 267 -7.45 -12.84 -9.90
N THR A 268 -8.45 -11.99 -9.69
CA THR A 268 -8.32 -10.59 -9.22
C THR A 268 -9.34 -10.26 -8.14
N ALA A 269 -9.91 -11.28 -7.48
CA ALA A 269 -10.92 -11.08 -6.44
C ALA A 269 -10.40 -10.10 -5.38
N ARG A 270 -11.19 -9.06 -5.10
CA ARG A 270 -10.95 -8.01 -4.08
C ARG A 270 -9.71 -7.12 -4.26
N TYR A 271 -8.93 -7.24 -5.34
CA TYR A 271 -7.89 -6.24 -5.64
C TYR A 271 -8.53 -4.94 -6.14
N ASN A 272 -8.12 -3.81 -5.57
CA ASN A 272 -8.57 -2.48 -5.98
C ASN A 272 -7.80 -2.02 -7.23
N ASN A 273 -8.44 -2.22 -8.38
CA ASN A 273 -7.88 -1.95 -9.69
C ASN A 273 -8.02 -0.49 -10.15
N ALA A 274 -8.24 0.46 -9.24
CA ALA A 274 -8.18 1.88 -9.55
C ALA A 274 -6.71 2.33 -9.65
N TYR A 275 -6.36 3.06 -10.72
CA TYR A 275 -4.99 3.51 -10.98
C TYR A 275 -4.89 5.03 -11.14
N ALA A 276 -3.75 5.61 -10.80
CA ALA A 276 -3.42 7.01 -11.02
C ALA A 276 -1.95 7.18 -11.38
N ASP A 277 -1.65 8.14 -12.24
CA ASP A 277 -0.28 8.53 -12.59
C ASP A 277 -0.23 10.00 -13.02
N ASN A 278 0.95 10.60 -12.98
CA ASN A 278 1.27 11.94 -13.48
C ASN A 278 0.28 13.02 -13.00
N LEU A 279 -0.01 13.00 -11.70
CA LEU A 279 -0.90 13.97 -11.07
C LEU A 279 -0.30 15.38 -11.13
N SER A 280 -1.10 16.38 -11.44
CA SER A 280 -0.62 17.76 -11.52
C SER A 280 -1.59 18.74 -10.91
N PHE A 281 -1.07 19.63 -10.07
CA PHE A 281 -1.79 20.79 -9.58
C PHE A 281 -0.93 22.03 -9.75
N THR A 282 -1.43 23.00 -10.52
CA THR A 282 -0.74 24.26 -10.82
C THR A 282 -1.70 25.44 -10.61
N ILE A 283 -1.16 26.61 -10.27
CA ILE A 283 -1.92 27.86 -10.21
C ILE A 283 -1.25 28.95 -11.04
N GLY A 284 -1.99 29.98 -11.42
CA GLY A 284 -1.43 31.15 -12.11
C GLY A 284 -0.65 32.04 -11.16
N ASP A 285 0.47 31.57 -10.62
CA ASP A 285 1.40 32.39 -9.84
C ASP A 285 2.83 31.82 -9.97
N ASN A 286 3.83 32.66 -9.69
CA ASN A 286 5.24 32.28 -9.75
C ASN A 286 5.68 31.65 -8.42
N LEU A 287 5.23 30.42 -8.18
CA LEU A 287 5.68 29.59 -7.05
C LEU A 287 6.91 28.75 -7.43
N PRO A 288 7.81 28.44 -6.47
CA PRO A 288 8.94 27.56 -6.72
C PRO A 288 8.48 26.12 -6.99
N THR A 289 9.35 25.32 -7.60
CA THR A 289 9.14 23.87 -7.63
C THR A 289 9.27 23.33 -6.21
N PRO A 290 8.34 22.47 -5.76
CA PRO A 290 8.47 21.75 -4.51
C PRO A 290 9.82 21.04 -4.33
N ALA A 291 10.35 21.09 -3.12
CA ALA A 291 11.52 20.28 -2.77
C ALA A 291 11.14 18.79 -2.66
N ASP A 292 12.11 17.90 -2.93
CA ASP A 292 11.89 16.46 -2.78
C ASP A 292 11.45 16.10 -1.35
N PRO A 293 10.52 15.15 -1.21
CA PRO A 293 10.00 14.74 0.08
C PRO A 293 11.12 14.19 0.96
N GLN A 294 11.15 14.65 2.20
CA GLN A 294 12.07 14.13 3.21
C GLN A 294 11.42 12.98 3.98
N PRO A 295 12.21 12.03 4.49
CA PRO A 295 11.74 11.04 5.47
C PRO A 295 10.94 11.69 6.61
N PRO A 296 9.85 11.06 7.09
CA PRO A 296 9.15 11.55 8.27
C PRO A 296 10.11 11.75 9.45
N ALA A 297 9.98 12.90 10.12
CA ALA A 297 10.77 13.18 11.30
C ALA A 297 10.41 12.19 12.41
N SER A 298 11.43 11.64 13.08
CA SER A 298 11.23 10.73 14.21
C SER A 298 11.34 11.48 15.54
N THR A 299 10.41 11.18 16.43
CA THR A 299 10.42 11.56 17.85
C THR A 299 10.63 10.35 18.76
N VAL A 300 10.89 9.17 18.17
CA VAL A 300 11.14 7.94 18.89
C VAL A 300 12.45 8.09 19.67
N GLY A 301 12.35 8.07 21.00
CA GLY A 301 13.49 8.08 21.90
C GLY A 301 14.20 6.73 21.93
N GLN A 302 15.51 6.74 22.23
CA GLN A 302 16.28 5.50 22.34
C GLN A 302 15.81 4.63 23.50
N LEU A 303 15.58 3.35 23.19
CA LEU A 303 15.23 2.29 24.13
C LEU A 303 16.39 1.32 24.29
N ASP A 304 16.45 0.70 25.47
CA ASP A 304 17.41 -0.37 25.75
C ASP A 304 16.90 -1.70 25.15
N HIS A 305 15.59 -1.94 25.25
CA HIS A 305 14.94 -3.15 24.73
C HIS A 305 13.60 -2.85 24.04
N VAL A 306 13.36 -3.48 22.90
CA VAL A 306 12.07 -3.48 22.20
C VAL A 306 11.55 -4.91 22.11
N PHE A 307 10.39 -5.14 22.71
CA PHE A 307 9.68 -6.41 22.67
C PHE A 307 8.54 -6.34 21.66
N LEU A 308 8.44 -7.30 20.76
CA LEU A 308 7.37 -7.42 19.77
C LEU A 308 6.67 -8.76 19.98
N VAL A 309 5.39 -8.72 20.35
CA VAL A 309 4.50 -9.89 20.29
C VAL A 309 3.72 -9.79 18.99
N TYR A 310 3.92 -10.78 18.11
CA TYR A 310 3.33 -10.80 16.78
C TYR A 310 2.31 -11.91 16.68
N MET A 311 1.06 -11.54 16.45
CA MET A 311 -0.11 -12.42 16.42
C MET A 311 -0.62 -12.59 14.97
N GLU A 312 -1.53 -13.53 14.75
CA GLU A 312 -2.03 -13.86 13.40
C GLU A 312 -3.54 -13.63 13.19
N ASN A 313 -3.89 -13.23 11.96
CA ASN A 313 -5.20 -13.26 11.30
C ASN A 313 -6.38 -12.75 12.15
N LYS A 314 -6.32 -11.49 12.61
CA LYS A 314 -7.44 -10.82 13.29
C LYS A 314 -7.51 -9.33 12.96
N GLY A 315 -8.66 -8.93 12.41
CA GLY A 315 -8.97 -7.54 12.16
C GLY A 315 -9.34 -6.79 13.44
N TYR A 316 -9.35 -5.46 13.35
CA TYR A 316 -9.76 -4.56 14.44
C TYR A 316 -11.11 -4.97 15.05
N ASN A 317 -12.10 -5.28 14.21
CA ASN A 317 -13.47 -5.61 14.64
C ASN A 317 -13.57 -6.99 15.30
N ASP A 318 -12.58 -7.86 15.09
CA ASP A 318 -12.53 -9.19 15.71
C ASP A 318 -12.06 -9.11 17.17
N ILE A 319 -11.24 -8.11 17.49
CA ILE A 319 -10.62 -7.97 18.82
C ILE A 319 -11.32 -6.91 19.66
N VAL A 320 -11.53 -5.71 19.12
CA VAL A 320 -12.00 -4.57 19.93
C VAL A 320 -13.42 -4.79 20.40
N GLY A 321 -13.60 -4.85 21.72
CA GLY A 321 -14.88 -5.16 22.36
C GLY A 321 -15.27 -6.65 22.30
N SER A 322 -14.36 -7.54 21.91
CA SER A 322 -14.61 -8.98 21.94
C SER A 322 -14.68 -9.50 23.39
N PRO A 323 -15.71 -10.29 23.75
CA PRO A 323 -15.77 -10.97 25.04
C PRO A 323 -14.78 -12.14 25.16
N ASN A 324 -14.21 -12.59 24.04
CA ASN A 324 -13.22 -13.67 24.00
C ASN A 324 -11.78 -13.16 24.09
N ALA A 325 -11.56 -11.84 24.02
CA ALA A 325 -10.26 -11.21 24.22
C ALA A 325 -10.25 -10.23 25.42
N PRO A 326 -10.70 -10.64 26.63
CA PRO A 326 -10.82 -9.73 27.76
C PRO A 326 -9.47 -9.16 28.21
N PHE A 327 -8.38 -9.94 28.16
CA PHE A 327 -7.06 -9.45 28.55
C PHE A 327 -6.53 -8.42 27.57
N LEU A 328 -6.54 -8.70 26.26
CA LEU A 328 -6.10 -7.74 25.24
C LEU A 328 -6.96 -6.47 25.26
N ASN A 329 -8.27 -6.58 25.45
CA ASN A 329 -9.12 -5.39 25.64
C ASN A 329 -8.79 -4.62 26.92
N SER A 330 -8.31 -5.28 27.98
CA SER A 330 -7.81 -4.57 29.17
C SER A 330 -6.54 -3.77 28.86
N LEU A 331 -5.67 -4.28 27.99
CA LEU A 331 -4.46 -3.57 27.54
C LEU A 331 -4.81 -2.38 26.65
N ILE A 332 -5.74 -2.54 25.69
CA ILE A 332 -6.26 -1.46 24.84
C ILE A 332 -6.81 -0.31 25.70
N ASN A 333 -7.54 -0.64 26.78
CA ASN A 333 -8.12 0.35 27.69
C ASN A 333 -7.14 0.90 28.73
N GLY A 334 -5.93 0.33 28.85
CA GLY A 334 -4.95 0.67 29.88
C GLY A 334 -3.72 1.43 29.37
N TYR A 335 -3.40 1.30 28.08
CA TYR A 335 -2.14 1.77 27.48
C TYR A 335 -2.36 2.54 26.17
N GLY A 336 -1.29 2.80 25.43
CA GLY A 336 -1.37 3.42 24.11
C GLY A 336 -1.94 2.46 23.09
N PHE A 337 -2.95 2.91 22.35
CA PHE A 337 -3.60 2.15 21.28
C PHE A 337 -3.51 2.89 19.94
N ALA A 338 -3.01 2.24 18.91
CA ALA A 338 -3.09 2.73 17.54
C ALA A 338 -4.37 2.22 16.88
N ASN A 339 -5.34 3.10 16.68
CA ASN A 339 -6.66 2.74 16.13
C ASN A 339 -6.74 2.84 14.59
N ASN A 340 -5.58 3.01 13.94
CA ASN A 340 -5.45 3.25 12.51
C ASN A 340 -4.16 2.57 12.00
N TYR A 341 -4.00 1.29 12.34
CA TYR A 341 -2.82 0.47 12.01
C TYR A 341 -3.19 -0.63 11.01
N TYR A 342 -2.38 -0.82 9.98
CA TYR A 342 -2.66 -1.78 8.91
C TYR A 342 -1.59 -2.84 8.72
N GLY A 343 -2.01 -4.08 8.44
CA GLY A 343 -1.14 -5.06 7.80
C GLY A 343 -0.77 -4.60 6.38
N VAL A 344 0.33 -5.11 5.82
CA VAL A 344 0.82 -4.61 4.53
C VAL A 344 0.36 -5.43 3.32
N THR A 345 -0.01 -6.69 3.51
CA THR A 345 -0.37 -7.59 2.42
C THR A 345 -1.20 -8.78 2.92
N HIS A 346 -1.60 -9.64 1.99
CA HIS A 346 -1.95 -11.05 2.23
C HIS A 346 -1.14 -11.94 1.27
N PRO A 347 -0.82 -13.20 1.62
CA PRO A 347 -1.06 -13.87 2.91
C PRO A 347 -0.10 -13.40 4.02
N SER A 348 -0.25 -14.01 5.21
CA SER A 348 0.46 -13.74 6.46
C SER A 348 1.97 -13.58 6.35
N LEU A 349 2.67 -14.58 5.81
CA LEU A 349 4.12 -14.68 5.91
C LEU A 349 4.89 -13.48 5.28
N PRO A 350 4.50 -12.96 4.11
CA PRO A 350 4.97 -11.67 3.61
C PRO A 350 4.91 -10.47 4.59
N ASN A 351 3.92 -10.38 5.49
CA ASN A 351 3.85 -9.32 6.51
C ASN A 351 5.00 -9.42 7.52
N TYR A 352 5.42 -10.64 7.88
CA TYR A 352 6.58 -10.87 8.74
C TYR A 352 7.86 -10.30 8.10
N TYR A 353 8.02 -10.45 6.78
CA TYR A 353 9.17 -9.93 6.04
C TYR A 353 9.17 -8.40 5.94
N ALA A 354 8.00 -7.76 5.96
CA ALA A 354 7.90 -6.31 5.99
C ALA A 354 8.59 -5.73 7.24
N ILE A 355 8.46 -6.39 8.39
CA ILE A 355 9.19 -6.01 9.61
C ILE A 355 10.64 -6.53 9.56
N ALA A 356 10.88 -7.76 9.13
CA ALA A 356 12.22 -8.34 9.22
C ALA A 356 13.22 -7.79 8.20
N GLY A 357 12.77 -7.32 7.04
CA GLY A 357 13.63 -6.90 5.92
C GLY A 357 13.19 -5.62 5.20
N GLY A 358 12.18 -4.91 5.70
CA GLY A 358 11.71 -3.65 5.10
C GLY A 358 11.04 -3.81 3.74
N GLN A 359 10.69 -5.03 3.34
CA GLN A 359 9.99 -5.33 2.09
C GLN A 359 9.38 -6.73 2.12
N VAL A 360 8.47 -7.02 1.18
CA VAL A 360 7.84 -8.34 1.04
C VAL A 360 8.59 -9.28 0.08
N PHE A 361 9.70 -8.85 -0.52
CA PHE A 361 10.54 -9.64 -1.46
C PHE A 361 9.78 -10.24 -2.65
N GLY A 362 8.72 -9.55 -3.10
CA GLY A 362 7.82 -10.04 -4.15
C GLY A 362 7.11 -11.34 -3.79
N LYS A 363 7.05 -11.70 -2.51
CA LYS A 363 6.36 -12.90 -2.03
C LYS A 363 4.87 -12.60 -1.94
N THR A 364 4.10 -13.43 -2.64
CA THR A 364 2.64 -13.42 -2.64
C THR A 364 2.07 -14.73 -2.09
N TYR A 365 2.92 -15.49 -1.38
CA TYR A 365 2.72 -16.88 -0.97
C TYR A 365 3.63 -17.17 0.24
N ASN A 366 3.37 -18.27 0.95
CA ASN A 366 4.14 -18.68 2.12
C ASN A 366 5.36 -19.48 1.63
N CYS A 367 6.48 -18.81 1.34
CA CYS A 367 7.62 -19.52 0.79
C CYS A 367 8.29 -20.46 1.79
N GLU A 368 8.60 -21.68 1.34
CA GLU A 368 9.40 -22.61 2.14
C GLU A 368 10.80 -22.03 2.40
N SER A 369 11.18 -22.00 3.68
CA SER A 369 12.50 -21.56 4.12
C SER A 369 13.60 -22.52 3.65
N VAL A 370 14.74 -22.06 3.12
CA VAL A 370 15.21 -20.68 2.93
C VAL A 370 14.76 -20.13 1.57
N CYS A 371 14.18 -18.94 1.53
CA CYS A 371 13.61 -18.34 0.30
C CYS A 371 13.97 -16.87 0.05
N ILE A 372 14.74 -16.23 0.93
CA ILE A 372 15.21 -14.84 0.82
C ILE A 372 16.73 -14.83 0.90
N ASN A 373 17.38 -14.33 -0.15
CA ASN A 373 18.83 -14.18 -0.21
C ASN A 373 19.21 -12.69 -0.17
N ASP A 374 18.87 -12.03 0.94
CA ASP A 374 19.20 -10.63 1.20
C ASP A 374 19.83 -10.49 2.60
N PRO A 375 21.10 -10.07 2.71
CA PRO A 375 21.76 -9.85 4.00
C PRO A 375 21.35 -8.53 4.67
N ASN A 376 20.52 -7.69 4.03
CA ASN A 376 19.95 -6.47 4.60
C ASN A 376 18.65 -6.80 5.32
N ASN A 377 18.77 -7.32 6.54
CA ASN A 377 17.64 -7.66 7.41
C ASN A 377 17.90 -7.19 8.86
N LEU A 378 16.83 -7.08 9.64
CA LEU A 378 16.83 -6.54 10.99
C LEU A 378 17.78 -7.30 11.92
N ALA A 379 17.82 -8.64 11.83
CA ALA A 379 18.71 -9.47 12.65
C ALA A 379 20.19 -9.12 12.40
N PHE A 380 20.63 -9.10 11.14
CA PHE A 380 22.01 -8.76 10.80
C PHE A 380 22.35 -7.28 11.02
N ASN A 381 21.37 -6.38 10.95
CA ASN A 381 21.58 -4.97 11.30
C ASN A 381 21.78 -4.78 12.81
N ILE A 382 21.05 -5.53 13.64
CA ILE A 382 21.24 -5.56 15.09
C ILE A 382 22.64 -6.09 15.44
N ASP A 383 23.05 -7.22 14.84
CA ASP A 383 24.39 -7.78 15.06
C ASP A 383 25.49 -6.80 14.67
N ARG A 384 25.35 -6.14 13.52
CA ARG A 384 26.33 -5.17 13.01
C ARG A 384 26.43 -3.93 13.90
N ALA A 385 25.34 -3.57 14.58
CA ALA A 385 25.32 -2.52 15.58
C ALA A 385 25.93 -2.95 16.94
N GLY A 386 26.39 -4.21 17.06
CA GLY A 386 26.91 -4.77 18.31
C GLY A 386 25.83 -4.97 19.37
N LYS A 387 24.58 -5.11 18.93
CA LYS A 387 23.40 -5.33 19.77
C LYS A 387 22.96 -6.79 19.67
N THR A 388 22.08 -7.21 20.57
CA THR A 388 21.58 -8.59 20.64
C THR A 388 20.11 -8.66 20.25
N TRP A 389 19.72 -9.79 19.66
CA TRP A 389 18.31 -10.10 19.41
C TRP A 389 18.00 -11.55 19.76
N ALA A 390 16.73 -11.81 20.08
CA ALA A 390 16.22 -13.15 20.22
C ALA A 390 14.79 -13.28 19.67
N ALA A 391 14.42 -14.50 19.29
CA ALA A 391 13.03 -14.88 19.07
C ALA A 391 12.67 -16.00 20.06
N TYR A 392 11.53 -15.86 20.73
CA TYR A 392 10.99 -16.85 21.65
C TYR A 392 9.70 -17.42 21.06
N ALA A 393 9.76 -18.68 20.63
CA ALA A 393 8.65 -19.36 19.97
C ALA A 393 8.00 -20.41 20.88
N GLN A 394 6.68 -20.36 21.00
CA GLN A 394 5.90 -21.35 21.75
C GLN A 394 6.02 -22.72 21.09
N SER A 395 6.06 -23.78 21.91
CA SER A 395 6.16 -25.17 21.45
C SER A 395 7.42 -25.52 20.64
N MET A 396 8.36 -24.59 20.42
CA MET A 396 9.63 -24.87 19.75
C MET A 396 10.48 -25.84 20.58
N PRO A 397 10.94 -26.97 20.01
CA PRO A 397 11.87 -27.84 20.70
C PRO A 397 13.22 -27.17 20.92
N VAL A 398 13.79 -27.36 22.11
CA VAL A 398 15.08 -26.79 22.49
C VAL A 398 16.16 -27.11 21.43
N GLY A 399 16.77 -26.07 20.89
CA GLY A 399 17.87 -26.17 19.93
C GLY A 399 17.48 -26.63 18.52
N GLN A 400 16.19 -26.70 18.18
CA GLN A 400 15.71 -27.07 16.84
C GLN A 400 14.81 -26.00 16.18
N PRO A 401 15.26 -24.74 16.06
CA PRO A 401 14.44 -23.68 15.49
C PRO A 401 14.12 -23.85 14.00
N LEU A 402 14.88 -24.69 13.28
CA LEU A 402 14.71 -24.87 11.83
C LEU A 402 13.91 -26.13 11.45
N VAL A 403 13.21 -26.74 12.42
CA VAL A 403 12.44 -27.97 12.21
C VAL A 403 11.04 -27.82 12.78
N SER A 404 10.03 -27.75 11.91
CA SER A 404 8.62 -27.77 12.33
C SER A 404 8.27 -29.10 12.99
N THR A 405 7.73 -29.06 14.21
CA THR A 405 7.38 -30.25 14.99
C THR A 405 6.19 -29.96 15.91
N GLY A 406 5.21 -30.87 15.94
CA GLY A 406 3.98 -30.65 16.72
C GLY A 406 3.28 -29.36 16.30
N ASN A 407 3.06 -28.46 17.26
CA ASN A 407 2.43 -27.15 17.04
C ASN A 407 3.44 -26.06 16.65
N TYR A 408 4.74 -26.34 16.67
CA TYR A 408 5.76 -25.40 16.23
C TYR A 408 5.93 -25.48 14.71
N SER A 409 5.85 -24.32 14.06
CA SER A 409 6.18 -24.11 12.66
C SER A 409 7.34 -23.13 12.57
N THR A 410 8.30 -23.38 11.67
CA THR A 410 9.40 -22.45 11.38
C THR A 410 8.92 -21.07 10.96
N ASP A 411 7.73 -21.01 10.36
CA ASP A 411 7.16 -19.81 9.75
C ASP A 411 6.49 -18.88 10.80
N GLN A 412 6.42 -19.30 12.07
CA GLN A 412 6.00 -18.46 13.20
C GLN A 412 6.97 -17.29 13.47
N THR A 413 8.15 -17.32 12.86
CA THR A 413 9.12 -16.23 12.89
C THR A 413 9.64 -15.95 11.48
N PRO A 414 10.06 -14.71 11.16
CA PRO A 414 10.54 -14.40 9.82
C PRO A 414 11.92 -15.01 9.52
N TRP A 415 12.70 -15.30 10.56
CA TRP A 415 14.16 -15.47 10.46
C TRP A 415 14.59 -16.68 9.62
N PRO A 416 13.93 -17.85 9.71
CA PRO A 416 14.29 -19.01 8.88
C PRO A 416 14.18 -18.75 7.37
N ALA A 417 13.41 -17.74 6.93
CA ALA A 417 13.30 -17.44 5.50
C ALA A 417 14.60 -16.86 4.90
N PHE A 418 15.47 -16.26 5.73
CA PHE A 418 16.68 -15.55 5.30
C PHE A 418 17.91 -16.46 5.25
N ALA A 419 18.64 -16.38 4.13
CA ALA A 419 19.94 -17.02 3.98
C ALA A 419 20.94 -16.49 5.00
N GLY A 420 21.78 -17.39 5.54
CA GLY A 420 22.66 -17.14 6.67
C GLY A 420 22.01 -17.39 8.03
N ILE A 421 20.67 -17.49 8.10
CA ILE A 421 19.91 -17.85 9.30
C ILE A 421 19.28 -19.24 9.12
N GLY A 422 18.38 -19.39 8.16
CA GLY A 422 17.61 -20.64 7.97
C GLY A 422 18.39 -21.80 7.36
N ASP A 423 19.59 -21.55 6.84
CA ASP A 423 20.55 -22.56 6.39
C ASP A 423 21.74 -22.70 7.36
N ASN A 424 21.67 -22.06 8.53
CA ASN A 424 22.72 -22.02 9.54
C ASN A 424 22.18 -22.37 10.93
N GLN A 425 22.09 -23.68 11.21
CA GLN A 425 21.58 -24.20 12.48
C GLN A 425 22.27 -23.61 13.72
N ALA A 426 23.59 -23.38 13.65
CA ALA A 426 24.34 -22.88 14.80
C ALA A 426 23.95 -21.43 15.13
N TYR A 427 23.80 -20.59 14.10
CA TYR A 427 23.36 -19.21 14.27
C TYR A 427 21.88 -19.18 14.69
N ALA A 428 21.00 -19.90 14.01
CA ALA A 428 19.58 -19.96 14.39
C ALA A 428 19.38 -20.41 15.84
N ALA A 429 20.05 -21.47 16.29
CA ALA A 429 19.95 -21.97 17.67
C ALA A 429 20.57 -21.04 18.72
N ALA A 430 21.37 -20.05 18.31
CA ALA A 430 21.93 -19.03 19.20
C ALA A 430 21.01 -17.82 19.39
N HIS A 431 19.93 -17.70 18.61
CA HIS A 431 19.02 -16.55 18.64
C HIS A 431 17.53 -16.94 18.78
N ILE A 432 17.15 -18.13 18.35
CA ILE A 432 15.75 -18.59 18.36
C ILE A 432 15.61 -19.67 19.42
N PHE A 433 14.80 -19.37 20.44
CA PHE A 433 14.65 -20.16 21.65
C PHE A 433 13.20 -20.58 21.87
N THR A 434 13.02 -21.57 22.73
CA THR A 434 11.69 -21.92 23.24
C THR A 434 11.14 -20.80 24.11
N LEU A 435 9.82 -20.60 24.12
CA LEU A 435 9.16 -19.50 24.85
C LEU A 435 9.59 -19.42 26.32
N ASP A 436 9.72 -20.57 27.00
CA ASP A 436 10.08 -20.65 28.42
C ASP A 436 11.46 -20.03 28.74
N GLN A 437 12.35 -19.92 27.75
CA GLN A 437 13.67 -19.31 27.94
C GLN A 437 13.58 -17.82 28.31
N MET A 438 12.51 -17.12 27.89
CA MET A 438 12.31 -15.70 28.19
C MET A 438 12.37 -15.42 29.71
N ALA A 439 11.81 -16.32 30.53
CA ALA A 439 11.76 -16.11 31.98
C ALA A 439 13.16 -16.14 32.63
N THR A 440 14.15 -16.72 31.96
CA THR A 440 15.56 -16.71 32.39
C THR A 440 16.27 -15.47 31.84
N ASP A 441 16.12 -15.20 30.55
CA ASP A 441 16.90 -14.15 29.89
C ASP A 441 16.49 -12.75 30.34
N LEU A 442 15.21 -12.55 30.71
CA LEU A 442 14.68 -11.27 31.18
C LEU A 442 14.99 -10.96 32.66
N GLN A 443 15.74 -11.83 33.36
CA GLN A 443 16.09 -11.63 34.78
C GLN A 443 17.08 -10.51 35.03
N SER A 444 17.74 -9.97 34.00
CA SER A 444 18.63 -8.81 34.14
C SER A 444 18.74 -8.02 32.85
N ALA A 445 19.09 -6.75 32.94
CA ALA A 445 19.40 -5.93 31.76
C ALA A 445 20.53 -6.53 30.89
N SER A 446 21.53 -7.18 31.52
CA SER A 446 22.69 -7.74 30.80
C SER A 446 22.42 -9.01 30.03
N THR A 447 21.37 -9.76 30.39
CA THR A 447 20.96 -11.01 29.73
C THR A 447 19.80 -10.79 28.78
N THR A 448 19.13 -9.64 28.86
CA THR A 448 17.98 -9.30 28.02
C THR A 448 18.45 -8.86 26.63
N PRO A 449 17.92 -9.45 25.54
CA PRO A 449 18.24 -9.01 24.18
C PRO A 449 17.73 -7.59 23.89
N ASN A 450 18.45 -6.80 23.08
CA ASN A 450 17.97 -5.46 22.68
C ASN A 450 16.68 -5.51 21.85
N PHE A 451 16.50 -6.55 21.04
CA PHE A 451 15.26 -6.81 20.33
C PHE A 451 14.74 -8.21 20.62
N VAL A 452 13.44 -8.33 20.85
CA VAL A 452 12.80 -9.61 21.12
C VAL A 452 11.56 -9.77 20.28
N TRP A 453 11.44 -10.92 19.60
CA TRP A 453 10.23 -11.37 18.91
C TRP A 453 9.57 -12.51 19.68
N PHE A 454 8.31 -12.37 20.07
CA PHE A 454 7.52 -13.44 20.66
C PHE A 454 6.56 -14.01 19.63
N ALA A 455 6.64 -15.32 19.42
CA ALA A 455 5.83 -16.05 18.46
C ALA A 455 4.95 -17.09 19.17
N PRO A 456 3.62 -16.91 19.19
CA PRO A 456 2.69 -17.96 19.61
C PRO A 456 2.70 -19.13 18.62
N ASP A 457 2.25 -20.30 19.08
CA ASP A 457 2.13 -21.48 18.22
C ASP A 457 0.78 -21.52 17.47
N GLU A 458 0.61 -22.50 16.59
CA GLU A 458 -0.62 -22.70 15.79
C GLU A 458 -1.90 -22.80 16.65
N ASP A 459 -1.77 -23.21 17.92
CA ASP A 459 -2.90 -23.32 18.83
C ASP A 459 -3.29 -21.98 19.48
N SER A 460 -2.42 -20.98 19.40
CA SER A 460 -2.49 -19.76 20.21
C SER A 460 -2.28 -18.46 19.41
N ASN A 461 -1.92 -18.54 18.13
CA ASN A 461 -1.55 -17.37 17.32
C ASN A 461 -2.73 -16.48 16.91
N GLY A 462 -3.94 -17.02 16.88
CA GLY A 462 -5.16 -16.34 16.45
C GLY A 462 -5.73 -16.87 15.13
N GLU A 463 -4.94 -17.49 14.27
CA GLU A 463 -5.46 -18.25 13.11
C GLU A 463 -6.11 -19.56 13.58
N GLY A 464 -5.47 -20.20 14.57
CA GLY A 464 -5.86 -21.48 15.16
C GLY A 464 -5.39 -22.68 14.34
N PRO A 465 -5.43 -23.89 14.90
CA PRO A 465 -4.86 -25.05 14.23
C PRO A 465 -5.71 -25.44 13.02
N VAL A 466 -5.12 -25.33 11.83
CA VAL A 466 -5.73 -25.77 10.56
C VAL A 466 -5.28 -27.17 10.12
N SER A 467 -4.53 -27.88 10.96
CA SER A 467 -3.87 -29.16 10.63
C SER A 467 -4.80 -30.37 10.49
N GLY A 468 -6.11 -30.23 10.76
CA GLY A 468 -7.10 -31.31 10.66
C GLY A 468 -8.43 -30.86 10.03
N ILE A 469 -9.23 -31.81 9.55
CA ILE A 469 -10.54 -31.53 8.90
C ILE A 469 -11.46 -30.69 9.80
N SER A 470 -11.43 -30.92 11.11
CA SER A 470 -12.16 -30.09 12.08
C SER A 470 -11.61 -28.68 12.20
N GLY A 471 -10.29 -28.51 12.19
CA GLY A 471 -9.61 -27.21 12.21
C GLY A 471 -9.92 -26.40 10.96
N VAL A 472 -9.80 -27.01 9.78
CA VAL A 472 -10.21 -26.40 8.51
C VAL A 472 -11.71 -26.06 8.51
N ALA A 473 -12.56 -26.93 9.03
CA ALA A 473 -13.99 -26.62 9.15
C ALA A 473 -14.24 -25.45 10.11
N HIS A 474 -13.57 -25.39 11.26
CA HIS A 474 -13.69 -24.29 12.21
C HIS A 474 -13.13 -22.98 11.67
N PHE A 475 -12.04 -23.01 10.93
CA PHE A 475 -11.53 -21.88 10.17
C PHE A 475 -12.58 -21.41 9.17
N VAL A 476 -13.01 -22.28 8.25
CA VAL A 476 -14.00 -21.94 7.19
C VAL A 476 -15.34 -21.46 7.76
N PHE A 477 -15.86 -22.08 8.83
CA PHE A 477 -17.08 -21.62 9.50
C PHE A 477 -16.84 -20.35 10.33
N GLY A 478 -15.65 -20.18 10.91
CA GLY A 478 -15.22 -18.96 11.59
C GLY A 478 -15.16 -17.77 10.66
N GLN A 479 -14.80 -17.98 9.38
CA GLN A 479 -14.90 -16.98 8.32
C GLN A 479 -16.34 -16.52 8.03
N LEU A 480 -17.37 -17.25 8.51
CA LEU A 480 -18.78 -16.85 8.38
C LEU A 480 -19.31 -16.11 9.60
N ASP A 481 -18.59 -16.15 10.73
CA ASP A 481 -18.89 -15.29 11.89
C ASP A 481 -18.40 -13.87 11.56
N PRO A 482 -19.27 -12.84 11.55
CA PRO A 482 -18.85 -11.47 11.25
C PRO A 482 -17.79 -10.89 12.19
N ARG A 483 -17.49 -11.55 13.31
CA ARG A 483 -16.40 -11.19 14.23
C ARG A 483 -15.24 -12.18 14.24
N HIS A 484 -15.28 -13.23 13.42
CA HIS A 484 -14.18 -14.19 13.24
C HIS A 484 -13.55 -14.71 14.54
N GLN A 485 -14.39 -15.09 15.51
CA GLN A 485 -13.96 -15.35 16.90
C GLN A 485 -13.20 -16.66 17.13
N TYR A 486 -12.92 -17.43 16.08
CA TYR A 486 -12.11 -18.64 16.20
C TYR A 486 -10.71 -18.30 16.72
N ASN A 487 -10.20 -19.12 17.65
CA ASN A 487 -8.91 -18.97 18.33
C ASN A 487 -8.69 -17.68 19.17
N VAL A 488 -9.62 -16.72 19.17
CA VAL A 488 -9.51 -15.46 19.95
C VAL A 488 -9.33 -15.69 21.46
N ALA A 489 -9.96 -16.72 22.03
CA ALA A 489 -9.75 -17.04 23.45
C ALA A 489 -8.35 -17.61 23.75
N ALA A 490 -7.78 -18.38 22.82
CA ALA A 490 -6.46 -18.97 22.98
C ALA A 490 -5.37 -17.92 22.84
N LEU A 491 -5.51 -17.02 21.85
CA LEU A 491 -4.59 -15.90 21.69
C LEU A 491 -4.62 -14.95 22.90
N ASP A 492 -5.79 -14.70 23.49
CA ASP A 492 -5.91 -13.87 24.69
C ASP A 492 -5.25 -14.53 25.90
N GLN A 493 -5.36 -15.86 26.02
CA GLN A 493 -4.69 -16.64 27.05
C GLN A 493 -3.17 -16.62 26.89
N PHE A 494 -2.65 -16.70 25.66
CA PHE A 494 -1.23 -16.55 25.40
C PHE A 494 -0.73 -15.17 25.84
N LEU A 495 -1.42 -14.10 25.44
CA LEU A 495 -1.08 -12.75 25.86
C LEU A 495 -1.14 -12.58 27.38
N GLN A 496 -2.14 -13.18 28.04
CA GLN A 496 -2.28 -13.16 29.50
C GLN A 496 -1.12 -13.82 30.24
N GLN A 497 -0.35 -14.70 29.59
CA GLN A 497 0.84 -15.33 30.17
C GLN A 497 2.12 -14.58 29.79
N THR A 498 2.28 -14.26 28.50
CA THR A 498 3.50 -13.66 27.96
C THR A 498 3.68 -12.22 28.42
N VAL A 499 2.63 -11.39 28.34
CA VAL A 499 2.72 -9.96 28.67
C VAL A 499 3.11 -9.74 30.14
N PRO A 500 2.47 -10.39 31.14
CA PRO A 500 2.90 -10.24 32.52
C PRO A 500 4.30 -10.79 32.80
N THR A 501 4.76 -11.82 32.09
CA THR A 501 6.13 -12.34 32.26
C THR A 501 7.16 -11.28 31.87
N VAL A 502 6.93 -10.56 30.76
CA VAL A 502 7.75 -9.42 30.35
C VAL A 502 7.64 -8.28 31.35
N MET A 503 6.42 -7.83 31.67
CA MET A 503 6.20 -6.63 32.48
C MET A 503 6.61 -6.77 33.95
N ASN A 504 6.67 -8.00 34.48
CA ASN A 504 7.13 -8.28 35.84
C ASN A 504 8.63 -8.62 35.92
N SER A 505 9.34 -8.63 34.79
CA SER A 505 10.77 -8.93 34.75
C SER A 505 11.61 -7.80 35.34
N GLU A 506 12.80 -8.14 35.84
CA GLU A 506 13.77 -7.15 36.32
C GLU A 506 14.20 -6.21 35.19
N ALA A 507 14.38 -6.73 33.98
CA ALA A 507 14.67 -5.93 32.80
C ALA A 507 13.62 -4.83 32.62
N TRP A 508 12.34 -5.18 32.58
CA TRP A 508 11.26 -4.19 32.43
C TRP A 508 11.25 -3.10 33.49
N ALA A 509 11.58 -3.44 34.74
CA ALA A 509 11.61 -2.48 35.84
C ALA A 509 12.83 -1.55 35.81
N THR A 510 13.94 -1.97 35.18
CA THR A 510 15.26 -1.32 35.32
C THR A 510 15.81 -0.73 34.03
N THR A 511 15.11 -0.89 32.90
CA THR A 511 15.56 -0.39 31.60
C THR A 511 14.47 0.39 30.88
N LYS A 512 14.85 1.23 29.90
CA LYS A 512 13.90 1.88 28.98
C LYS A 512 13.45 0.86 27.95
N SER A 513 12.35 0.18 28.25
CA SER A 513 11.76 -0.84 27.38
C SER A 513 10.37 -0.46 26.87
N ALA A 514 10.01 -0.98 25.70
CA ALA A 514 8.65 -0.96 25.18
C ALA A 514 8.22 -2.34 24.69
N LEU A 515 6.95 -2.67 24.88
CA LEU A 515 6.29 -3.86 24.36
C LEU A 515 5.24 -3.45 23.34
N ILE A 516 5.37 -3.96 22.13
CA ILE A 516 4.45 -3.77 21.01
C ILE A 516 3.71 -5.09 20.81
N ILE A 517 2.39 -5.03 20.77
CA ILE A 517 1.52 -6.15 20.41
C ILE A 517 0.83 -5.76 19.11
N THR A 518 0.97 -6.55 18.06
CA THR A 518 0.34 -6.33 16.75
C THR A 518 -0.04 -7.65 16.09
N PHE A 519 -0.72 -7.57 14.96
CA PHE A 519 -1.15 -8.72 14.15
C PHE A 519 -0.63 -8.55 12.73
N ASP A 520 -0.38 -9.64 12.03
CA ASP A 520 0.12 -9.67 10.66
C ASP A 520 -0.88 -9.14 9.62
N GLU A 521 -2.14 -9.52 9.75
CA GLU A 521 -3.21 -9.17 8.84
C GLU A 521 -4.59 -9.36 9.47
N ASP A 522 -5.60 -8.76 8.84
CA ASP A 522 -6.99 -9.03 9.19
C ASP A 522 -7.41 -10.46 8.78
N ASN A 523 -8.59 -10.88 9.23
CA ASN A 523 -9.06 -12.23 8.96
C ASN A 523 -9.58 -12.41 7.50
N ASN A 524 -9.69 -11.33 6.71
CA ASN A 524 -10.24 -11.37 5.38
C ASN A 524 -9.20 -11.90 4.40
N ASN A 525 -9.32 -13.17 4.08
CA ASN A 525 -8.54 -13.73 3.01
C ASN A 525 -9.08 -13.20 1.66
N ILE A 526 -8.40 -12.19 1.10
CA ILE A 526 -8.70 -11.59 -0.22
C ILE A 526 -8.84 -12.66 -1.32
N THR A 527 -8.18 -13.80 -1.12
CA THR A 527 -8.10 -14.91 -2.05
C THR A 527 -9.35 -15.81 -2.02
N LEU A 528 -10.14 -15.78 -0.95
CA LEU A 528 -11.45 -16.43 -0.87
C LEU A 528 -12.60 -15.45 -1.19
N GLY A 529 -12.30 -14.17 -1.37
CA GLY A 529 -13.27 -13.12 -1.69
C GLY A 529 -14.23 -12.76 -0.54
N ILE A 530 -13.95 -13.22 0.67
CA ILE A 530 -14.75 -12.97 1.88
C ILE A 530 -14.20 -11.72 2.56
N GLY A 531 -15.08 -10.73 2.76
CA GLY A 531 -14.74 -9.44 3.37
C GLY A 531 -13.70 -8.62 2.59
N ASN A 532 -13.50 -7.38 3.04
CA ASN A 532 -12.47 -6.45 2.57
C ASN A 532 -12.35 -5.31 3.60
N GLU A 533 -11.90 -5.61 4.83
CA GLU A 533 -11.83 -4.64 5.93
C GLU A 533 -10.60 -3.72 5.86
N GLY A 534 -9.85 -3.79 4.77
CA GLY A 534 -8.75 -2.88 4.52
C GLY A 534 -7.44 -3.29 5.18
N ASN A 535 -7.35 -4.50 5.73
CA ASN A 535 -6.21 -5.00 6.52
C ASN A 535 -5.98 -4.23 7.82
N HIS A 536 -7.05 -3.73 8.44
CA HIS A 536 -6.98 -2.92 9.67
C HIS A 536 -6.86 -3.82 10.90
N VAL A 537 -5.75 -3.72 11.64
CA VAL A 537 -5.41 -4.61 12.75
C VAL A 537 -5.17 -3.86 14.06
N VAL A 538 -5.26 -4.57 15.19
CA VAL A 538 -5.02 -4.00 16.52
C VAL A 538 -3.53 -3.82 16.78
N THR A 539 -3.11 -2.64 17.26
CA THR A 539 -1.76 -2.44 17.79
C THR A 539 -1.77 -1.71 19.12
N VAL A 540 -1.16 -2.31 20.14
CA VAL A 540 -1.02 -1.75 21.49
C VAL A 540 0.47 -1.57 21.81
N VAL A 541 0.84 -0.43 22.38
CA VAL A 541 2.20 -0.15 22.84
C VAL A 541 2.19 0.15 24.33
N ILE A 542 3.01 -0.61 25.06
CA ILE A 542 3.13 -0.54 26.51
C ILE A 542 4.56 -0.08 26.83
N PRO A 543 4.76 1.05 27.53
CA PRO A 543 6.09 1.47 27.97
C PRO A 543 6.43 0.95 29.37
N SER A 544 7.70 0.67 29.61
CA SER A 544 8.26 0.51 30.95
C SER A 544 8.25 1.81 31.76
N PRO A 545 8.37 1.75 33.10
CA PRO A 545 8.48 2.96 33.93
C PRO A 545 9.62 3.91 33.52
N LEU A 546 10.78 3.37 33.13
CA LEU A 546 11.91 4.20 32.68
C LEU A 546 11.72 4.72 31.25
N ALA A 547 11.07 3.96 30.36
CA ALA A 547 10.72 4.50 29.03
C ALA A 547 9.77 5.70 29.13
N VAL A 548 8.90 5.75 30.14
CA VAL A 548 8.07 6.94 30.43
C VAL A 548 8.90 8.06 31.04
N SER A 549 9.57 7.79 32.16
CA SER A 549 10.21 8.84 32.98
C SER A 549 11.50 9.41 32.36
N GLU A 550 12.19 8.62 31.54
CA GLU A 550 13.49 8.99 30.95
C GLU A 550 13.50 8.84 29.42
N GLY A 551 12.68 7.95 28.84
CA GLY A 551 12.58 7.73 27.39
C GLY A 551 11.56 8.61 26.68
N GLY A 552 10.79 9.41 27.42
CA GLY A 552 9.79 10.34 26.87
C GLY A 552 8.53 9.65 26.35
N MET A 553 8.30 8.35 26.59
CA MET A 553 7.06 7.69 26.18
C MET A 553 5.85 8.18 26.98
N ARG A 554 4.69 8.18 26.34
CA ARG A 554 3.41 8.51 26.99
C ARG A 554 2.92 7.32 27.83
N ALA A 555 2.36 7.59 29.01
CA ALA A 555 1.81 6.58 29.91
C ALA A 555 0.28 6.59 29.95
N GLY A 556 -0.31 5.49 30.45
CA GLY A 556 -1.74 5.34 30.64
C GLY A 556 -2.52 5.16 29.34
N ALA A 557 -3.84 5.23 29.44
CA ALA A 557 -4.74 5.02 28.32
C ALA A 557 -4.77 6.23 27.37
N PHE A 558 -4.45 6.01 26.10
CA PHE A 558 -4.63 7.01 25.04
C PHE A 558 -4.73 6.34 23.68
N VAL A 559 -5.35 7.05 22.74
CA VAL A 559 -5.45 6.61 21.34
C VAL A 559 -4.60 7.51 20.46
N VAL A 560 -3.87 6.92 19.53
CA VAL A 560 -3.20 7.62 18.43
C VAL A 560 -3.93 7.30 17.13
N THR A 561 -4.12 8.33 16.30
CA THR A 561 -4.97 8.26 15.08
C THR A 561 -4.18 8.42 13.79
N ASP A 562 -2.88 8.68 13.87
CA ASP A 562 -2.01 8.65 12.70
C ASP A 562 -2.07 7.26 12.06
N ARG A 563 -1.90 7.21 10.74
CA ARG A 563 -1.85 5.94 10.02
C ARG A 563 -0.50 5.27 10.24
N TYR A 564 -0.53 4.00 10.65
CA TYR A 564 0.65 3.15 10.78
C TYR A 564 0.48 1.83 10.02
N ASP A 565 1.59 1.15 9.78
CA ASP A 565 1.67 -0.18 9.18
C ASP A 565 2.94 -0.92 9.63
N HIS A 566 3.22 -2.11 9.10
CA HIS A 566 4.40 -2.89 9.50
C HIS A 566 5.74 -2.18 9.27
N TYR A 567 5.85 -1.35 8.22
CA TYR A 567 7.05 -0.54 8.01
C TYR A 567 7.17 0.57 9.05
N SER A 568 6.06 1.06 9.57
CA SER A 568 6.02 2.00 10.70
C SER A 568 6.55 1.35 11.99
N THR A 569 6.19 0.09 12.24
CA THR A 569 6.74 -0.69 13.37
C THR A 569 8.22 -0.96 13.20
N LEU A 570 8.67 -1.40 12.02
CA LEU A 570 10.09 -1.55 11.71
C LEU A 570 10.86 -0.25 11.93
N ARG A 571 10.40 0.85 11.34
CA ARG A 571 11.04 2.15 11.49
C ARG A 571 11.15 2.59 12.95
N THR A 572 10.15 2.26 13.76
CA THR A 572 10.17 2.53 15.21
C THR A 572 11.22 1.70 15.92
N ILE A 573 11.37 0.41 15.57
CA ILE A 573 12.42 -0.47 16.12
C ILE A 573 13.80 0.06 15.73
N GLU A 574 13.98 0.46 14.48
CA GLU A 574 15.24 1.02 13.98
C GLU A 574 15.62 2.31 14.73
N ASP A 575 14.70 3.26 14.83
CA ASP A 575 14.94 4.52 15.52
C ASP A 575 15.20 4.30 17.03
N ALA A 576 14.42 3.44 17.68
CA ALA A 576 14.56 3.14 19.10
C ALA A 576 15.90 2.46 19.44
N LEU A 577 16.39 1.59 18.55
CA LEU A 577 17.64 0.85 18.75
C LEU A 577 18.85 1.54 18.08
N GLY A 578 18.66 2.61 17.33
CA GLY A 578 19.73 3.32 16.61
C GLY A 578 20.29 2.52 15.43
N LEU A 579 19.42 1.84 14.69
CA LEU A 579 19.75 1.05 13.49
C LEU A 579 19.50 1.87 12.22
N PRO A 580 20.19 1.57 11.10
CA PRO A 580 19.87 2.16 9.81
C PRO A 580 18.58 1.55 9.22
N THR A 581 17.85 2.36 8.45
CA THR A 581 16.75 1.90 7.58
C THR A 581 17.26 0.99 6.47
N MET A 582 16.48 0.00 6.06
CA MET A 582 16.87 -1.01 5.06
C MET A 582 16.42 -0.67 3.64
N THR A 583 15.23 -0.09 3.45
CA THR A 583 14.63 0.18 2.12
C THR A 583 14.06 1.60 2.05
N ASN A 584 13.31 1.95 1.00
CA ASN A 584 12.52 3.17 1.04
C ASN A 584 11.22 3.00 1.83
N ASN A 585 10.75 1.76 2.06
CA ASN A 585 9.52 1.51 2.80
C ASN A 585 9.64 1.93 4.27
N ASP A 586 10.67 1.49 4.98
CA ASP A 586 10.93 1.88 6.37
C ASP A 586 11.47 3.33 6.49
N LYS A 587 12.30 3.76 5.55
CA LYS A 587 12.82 5.13 5.48
C LYS A 587 11.72 6.17 5.37
N TYR A 588 10.67 5.92 4.59
CA TYR A 588 9.56 6.86 4.42
C TYR A 588 8.30 6.47 5.21
N ALA A 589 8.32 5.37 5.96
CA ALA A 589 7.26 5.06 6.92
C ALA A 589 7.22 6.10 8.04
N THR A 590 6.02 6.37 8.55
CA THR A 590 5.85 7.23 9.72
C THR A 590 6.14 6.40 10.97
N PRO A 591 7.22 6.65 11.74
CA PRO A 591 7.42 5.95 13.00
C PRO A 591 6.27 6.22 13.97
N LEU A 592 6.11 5.37 14.99
CA LEU A 592 5.07 5.43 16.03
C LEU A 592 5.26 6.63 17.00
N ASN A 593 5.48 7.82 16.44
CA ASN A 593 5.71 9.08 17.12
C ASN A 593 4.60 9.42 18.12
N GLY A 594 3.35 9.07 17.80
CA GLY A 594 2.20 9.33 18.67
C GLY A 594 2.34 8.71 20.07
N PHE A 595 3.26 7.78 20.29
CA PHE A 595 3.53 7.15 21.59
C PHE A 595 4.60 7.86 22.42
N TRP A 596 5.24 8.92 21.91
CA TRP A 596 6.22 9.76 22.62
C TRP A 596 5.69 11.16 22.91
N THR A 597 6.15 11.75 24.02
CA THR A 597 5.90 13.12 24.43
C THR A 597 6.74 14.06 23.56
N GLY A 598 6.09 14.91 22.77
CA GLY A 598 6.76 15.70 21.73
C GLY A 598 6.11 15.55 20.34
N SER A 599 5.23 14.57 20.16
CA SER A 599 4.30 14.54 19.03
C SER A 599 3.22 15.63 19.23
N THR A 600 3.54 16.90 19.04
CA THR A 600 2.48 17.86 18.69
C THR A 600 1.89 17.33 17.40
N GLY A 601 0.63 16.88 17.44
CA GLY A 601 -0.04 16.27 16.29
C GLY A 601 0.09 17.17 15.07
N SER A 602 1.11 16.93 14.25
CA SER A 602 1.05 17.32 12.86
C SER A 602 0.07 16.32 12.29
N SER A 603 -1.16 16.75 12.07
CA SER A 603 -1.94 16.16 10.99
C SER A 603 -0.96 15.97 9.84
N SER A 604 -0.70 14.73 9.47
CA SER A 604 0.37 14.29 8.56
C SER A 604 0.19 14.78 7.12
N ALA A 605 -0.58 15.85 6.92
CA ALA A 605 -0.53 16.68 5.74
C ALA A 605 0.90 17.26 5.60
N GLN A 606 1.76 16.53 4.89
CA GLN A 606 3.01 17.10 4.39
C GLN A 606 2.64 18.39 3.66
N THR A 607 3.06 19.50 4.25
CA THR A 607 2.85 20.82 3.69
C THR A 607 4.00 21.07 2.75
N VAL A 608 3.68 21.14 1.46
CA VAL A 608 4.64 21.30 0.37
C VAL A 608 4.58 22.77 -0.08
N VAL A 609 5.75 23.38 -0.33
CA VAL A 609 5.91 24.80 -0.71
C VAL A 609 5.91 24.98 -2.22
#